data_AF-A0A3R7A087-F1
#
_entry.id   AF-A0A3R7A087-F1
#
_cell.length_a   1.000
_cell.length_b   1.000
_cell.length_c   1.000
_cell.angle_alpha   90.00
_cell.angle_beta   90.00
_cell.angle_gamma   90.00
#
_symmetry.space_group_name_H-M   'P 1'
#
loop_
_entity.id
_entity.type
_entity.pdbx_description
1 polymer ?
#
loop_
_entity_poly.entity_id
_entity_poly.type
_entity_poly.pdbx_seq_one_letter_code
_entity_poly.pdbx_strand_id
1 'polypeptide(L)'
;MSVYQVATELGVARRTLRNWVTKRAQILAYRGNKKRMKLTPGGRPEVFPDPPGLLEFIHGLRDSERALTTIHMVTWVKRNQREWLVSYLVDKKPGCGYNSLLLLLQRFCKLLPAVLHDHIEEASVILVDNFDSHVSEASYKIINEELGSHLCPLPPNSTSMCQPLDVGVMAPFKRYLRELWLFEDIITGEDEDPFSLTAR
;
A
#
# COMPACT_ATOMS: atom_id res chain seq x y z
N MET A 1 -2.90 -0.90 -48.09
CA MET A 1 -2.53 0.53 -48.03
C MET A 1 -1.11 0.64 -47.50
N SER A 2 -0.22 1.36 -48.18
CA SER A 2 1.19 1.47 -47.77
C SER A 2 1.36 2.49 -46.63
N VAL A 3 2.41 2.34 -45.80
CA VAL A 3 2.75 3.31 -44.73
C VAL A 3 2.92 4.73 -45.29
N TYR A 4 3.31 4.85 -46.56
CA TYR A 4 3.44 6.13 -47.26
C TYR A 4 2.07 6.78 -47.49
N GLN A 5 1.11 6.04 -48.05
CA GLN A 5 -0.24 6.53 -48.32
C GLN A 5 -0.93 6.98 -47.03
N VAL A 6 -0.84 6.15 -45.98
CA VAL A 6 -1.41 6.45 -44.66
C VAL A 6 -0.74 7.68 -44.01
N ALA A 7 0.57 7.87 -44.16
CA ALA A 7 1.28 9.04 -43.63
C ALA A 7 0.80 10.34 -44.26
N THR A 8 0.61 10.32 -45.58
CA THR A 8 0.15 11.49 -46.36
C THR A 8 -1.30 11.83 -46.03
N GLU A 9 -2.18 10.83 -45.94
CA GLU A 9 -3.59 11.03 -45.59
C GLU A 9 -3.78 11.57 -44.17
N LEU A 10 -2.99 11.08 -43.20
CA LEU A 10 -3.11 11.47 -41.80
C LEU A 10 -2.28 12.71 -41.40
N GLY A 11 -1.43 13.22 -42.29
CA GLY A 11 -0.51 14.32 -41.98
C GLY A 11 0.54 13.97 -40.90
N VAL A 12 0.83 12.68 -40.70
CA VAL A 12 1.75 12.18 -39.67
C VAL A 12 3.06 11.75 -40.30
N ALA A 13 4.19 12.13 -39.67
CA ALA A 13 5.51 11.74 -40.17
C ALA A 13 5.65 10.22 -40.33
N ARG A 14 6.17 9.76 -41.49
CA ARG A 14 6.37 8.34 -41.83
C ARG A 14 7.12 7.55 -40.74
N ARG A 15 8.09 8.19 -40.07
CA ARG A 15 8.86 7.61 -38.96
C ARG A 15 7.96 7.21 -37.78
N THR A 16 6.94 8.02 -37.50
CA THR A 16 5.98 7.77 -36.42
C THR A 16 5.11 6.55 -36.73
N LEU A 17 4.56 6.45 -37.94
CA LEU A 17 3.80 5.28 -38.35
C LEU A 17 4.66 4.00 -38.36
N ARG A 18 5.91 4.08 -38.84
CA ARG A 18 6.85 2.94 -38.75
C ARG A 18 7.05 2.49 -37.30
N ASN A 19 7.28 3.44 -36.39
CA ASN A 19 7.40 3.12 -34.96
C ASN A 19 6.14 2.47 -34.39
N TRP A 20 4.95 2.91 -34.79
CA TRP A 20 3.69 2.30 -34.37
C TRP A 20 3.53 0.87 -34.89
N VAL A 21 3.88 0.62 -36.16
CA VAL A 21 3.87 -0.72 -36.76
C VAL A 21 4.85 -1.64 -36.02
N THR A 22 6.08 -1.17 -35.76
CA THR A 22 7.10 -1.93 -35.02
C THR A 22 6.65 -2.25 -33.59
N LYS A 23 5.97 -1.33 -32.92
CA LYS A 23 5.48 -1.51 -31.53
C LYS A 23 4.04 -2.01 -31.45
N ARG A 24 3.41 -2.39 -32.58
CA ARG A 24 1.96 -2.71 -32.66
C ARG A 24 1.53 -3.73 -31.63
N ALA A 25 2.27 -4.84 -31.51
CA ALA A 25 1.94 -5.89 -30.55
C ALA A 25 1.97 -5.38 -29.11
N GLN A 26 2.97 -4.58 -28.74
CA GLN A 26 3.10 -4.00 -27.39
C GLN A 26 2.01 -2.96 -27.09
N ILE A 27 1.64 -2.14 -28.08
CA ILE A 27 0.58 -1.14 -27.94
C ILE A 27 -0.77 -1.82 -27.70
N LEU A 28 -1.08 -2.85 -28.51
CA LEU A 28 -2.37 -3.55 -28.42
C LEU A 28 -2.46 -4.47 -27.20
N ALA A 29 -1.34 -5.00 -26.72
CA ALA A 29 -1.29 -5.89 -25.55
C ALA A 29 -1.19 -5.14 -24.21
N TYR A 30 -1.10 -3.80 -24.19
CA TYR A 30 -0.91 -3.04 -22.95
C TYR A 30 -2.17 -3.08 -22.05
N ARG A 31 -2.05 -3.72 -20.88
CA ARG A 31 -3.10 -3.79 -19.85
C ARG A 31 -2.88 -2.83 -18.66
N GLY A 32 -1.89 -1.95 -18.73
CA GLY A 32 -1.58 -1.01 -17.65
C GLY A 32 -2.48 0.23 -17.60
N ASN A 33 -2.15 1.17 -16.72
CA ASN A 33 -2.89 2.43 -16.58
C ASN A 33 -2.86 3.23 -17.90
N LYS A 34 -4.05 3.46 -18.48
CA LYS A 34 -4.24 4.16 -19.77
C LYS A 34 -4.03 5.67 -19.70
N LYS A 35 -3.99 6.28 -18.50
CA LYS A 35 -3.62 7.69 -18.30
C LYS A 35 -2.10 7.92 -18.44
N ARG A 36 -1.30 6.85 -18.49
CA ARG A 36 0.15 6.94 -18.59
C ARG A 36 0.58 7.15 -20.04
N MET A 37 1.40 8.19 -20.28
CA MET A 37 1.86 8.55 -21.62
C MET A 37 2.92 7.60 -22.22
N LYS A 38 3.48 6.67 -21.44
CA LYS A 38 4.55 5.75 -21.89
C LYS A 38 4.14 4.29 -21.62
N LEU A 39 4.36 3.41 -22.62
CA LEU A 39 4.13 1.96 -22.54
C LEU A 39 4.98 1.29 -21.45
N THR A 40 6.23 1.71 -21.33
CA THR A 40 7.11 1.38 -20.21
C THR A 40 7.41 2.63 -19.40
N PRO A 41 7.39 2.55 -18.05
CA PRO A 41 8.02 3.56 -17.21
C PRO A 41 9.40 3.94 -17.76
N GLY A 42 9.67 5.24 -17.92
CA GLY A 42 11.05 5.68 -18.05
C GLY A 42 11.65 5.79 -16.66
N GLY A 43 12.85 5.25 -16.45
CA GLY A 43 13.61 5.32 -15.21
C GLY A 43 14.06 3.96 -14.70
N ARG A 44 15.19 3.91 -13.99
CA ARG A 44 15.57 2.71 -13.24
C ARG A 44 14.54 2.47 -12.13
N PRO A 45 14.07 1.23 -11.91
CA PRO A 45 13.31 0.91 -10.71
C PRO A 45 14.13 1.31 -9.49
N GLU A 46 13.53 2.07 -8.57
CA GLU A 46 14.13 2.31 -7.26
C GLU A 46 14.01 1.02 -6.47
N VAL A 47 15.14 0.41 -6.14
CA VAL A 47 15.22 -0.86 -5.40
C VAL A 47 15.71 -0.57 -4.00
N PHE A 48 15.03 -1.16 -3.02
CA PHE A 48 15.40 -1.08 -1.62
C PHE A 48 16.65 -1.96 -1.37
N PRO A 49 17.64 -1.50 -0.57
CA PRO A 49 18.95 -2.16 -0.47
C PRO A 49 18.93 -3.49 0.29
N ASP A 50 18.02 -3.64 1.26
CA ASP A 50 17.92 -4.83 2.11
C ASP A 50 16.46 -5.30 2.29
N PRO A 51 15.83 -5.83 1.24
CA PRO A 51 14.49 -6.41 1.32
C PRO A 51 14.33 -7.46 2.44
N PRO A 52 15.27 -8.42 2.64
CA PRO A 52 15.15 -9.43 3.69
C PRO A 52 15.17 -8.84 5.11
N GLY A 53 16.09 -7.92 5.42
CA GLY A 53 16.16 -7.34 6.76
C GLY A 53 14.93 -6.51 7.13
N LEU A 54 14.35 -5.79 6.16
CA LEU A 54 13.09 -5.07 6.39
C LEU A 54 11.91 -6.03 6.57
N LEU A 55 11.91 -7.17 5.86
CA LEU A 55 10.89 -8.20 6.00
C LEU A 55 10.95 -8.87 7.37
N GLU A 56 12.13 -9.26 7.84
CA GLU A 56 12.32 -9.82 9.19
C GLU A 56 11.83 -8.87 10.28
N PHE A 57 12.12 -7.58 10.14
CA PHE A 57 11.60 -6.56 11.05
C PHE A 57 10.06 -6.47 11.01
N ILE A 58 9.45 -6.55 9.83
CA ILE A 58 8.00 -6.55 9.67
C ILE A 58 7.40 -7.79 10.33
N HIS A 59 7.99 -8.97 10.11
CA HIS A 59 7.56 -10.21 10.73
C HIS A 59 7.66 -10.13 12.26
N GLY A 60 8.80 -9.70 12.82
CA GLY A 60 8.94 -9.55 14.27
C GLY A 60 7.96 -8.56 14.91
N LEU A 61 7.55 -7.50 14.19
CA LEU A 61 6.47 -6.61 14.66
C LEU A 61 5.10 -7.31 14.65
N ARG A 62 4.83 -8.16 13.66
CA ARG A 62 3.58 -8.92 13.57
C ARG A 62 3.51 -10.04 14.60
N ASP A 63 4.61 -10.76 14.80
CA ASP A 63 4.72 -11.84 15.78
C ASP A 63 4.59 -11.32 17.23
N SER A 64 4.92 -10.04 17.45
CA SER A 64 4.69 -9.34 18.71
C SER A 64 3.32 -8.64 18.79
N GLU A 65 2.42 -8.90 17.84
CA GLU A 65 1.07 -8.31 17.75
C GLU A 65 1.06 -6.77 17.72
N ARG A 66 2.16 -6.15 17.27
CA ARG A 66 2.28 -4.69 17.20
C ARG A 66 1.83 -4.17 15.84
N ALA A 67 1.11 -3.05 15.86
CA ALA A 67 0.71 -2.37 14.64
C ALA A 67 1.94 -1.94 13.81
N LEU A 68 2.01 -2.40 12.55
CA LEU A 68 3.01 -1.94 11.58
C LEU A 68 2.55 -0.61 10.97
N THR A 69 3.34 0.44 11.15
CA THR A 69 3.11 1.75 10.51
C THR A 69 4.27 2.09 9.59
N THR A 70 4.05 3.02 8.65
CA THR A 70 5.15 3.47 7.79
C THR A 70 6.27 4.16 8.57
N ILE A 71 5.96 4.74 9.74
CA ILE A 71 6.95 5.33 10.64
C ILE A 71 7.90 4.26 11.16
N HIS A 72 7.40 3.07 11.52
CA HIS A 72 8.24 1.96 11.95
C HIS A 72 9.23 1.56 10.85
N MET A 73 8.77 1.43 9.61
CA MET A 73 9.62 1.12 8.47
C MET A 73 10.66 2.23 8.20
N VAL A 74 10.25 3.50 8.17
CA VAL A 74 11.17 4.64 7.99
C VAL A 74 12.22 4.68 9.10
N THR A 75 11.83 4.38 10.34
CA THR A 75 12.75 4.33 11.48
C THR A 75 13.75 3.19 11.33
N TRP A 76 13.31 2.02 10.88
CA TRP A 76 14.20 0.90 10.57
C TRP A 76 15.21 1.27 9.47
N VAL A 77 14.76 1.90 8.38
CA VAL A 77 15.65 2.38 7.31
C VAL A 77 16.69 3.37 7.83
N LYS A 78 16.26 4.33 8.66
CA LYS A 78 17.17 5.32 9.27
C LYS A 78 18.24 4.69 10.15
N ARG A 79 17.92 3.59 10.83
CA ARG A 79 18.81 2.88 11.75
C ARG A 79 19.77 1.93 11.02
N ASN A 80 19.26 1.18 10.05
CA ASN A 80 20.00 0.06 9.45
C ASN A 80 20.58 0.39 8.06
N GLN A 81 20.02 1.37 7.35
CA GLN A 81 20.35 1.69 5.95
C GLN A 81 20.65 3.19 5.76
N ARG A 82 21.33 3.81 6.73
CA ARG A 82 21.55 5.27 6.78
C ARG A 82 22.34 5.80 5.59
N GLU A 83 23.45 5.14 5.23
CA GLU A 83 24.30 5.56 4.11
C GLU A 83 23.54 5.54 2.79
N TRP A 84 22.80 4.44 2.55
CA TRP A 84 21.91 4.32 1.40
C TRP A 84 20.83 5.41 1.43
N LEU A 85 20.20 5.67 2.58
CA LEU A 85 19.17 6.70 2.70
C LEU A 85 19.71 8.09 2.37
N VAL A 86 20.92 8.44 2.82
CA VAL A 86 21.57 9.71 2.49
C VAL A 86 21.80 9.79 0.97
N SER A 87 22.40 8.76 0.37
CA SER A 87 22.61 8.72 -1.08
C SER A 87 21.30 8.80 -1.86
N TYR A 88 20.26 8.10 -1.40
CA TYR A 88 18.93 8.08 -2.02
C TYR A 88 18.29 9.47 -2.05
N LEU A 89 18.48 10.26 -1.00
CA LEU A 89 17.89 11.60 -0.86
C LEU A 89 18.63 12.68 -1.67
N VAL A 90 19.93 12.51 -1.94
CA VAL A 90 20.72 13.45 -2.76
C VAL A 90 20.13 13.61 -4.17
N ASP A 91 19.67 12.51 -4.76
CA ASP A 91 19.11 12.51 -6.12
C ASP A 91 17.66 13.03 -6.18
N LYS A 92 17.04 13.35 -5.04
CA LYS A 92 15.64 13.79 -4.99
C LYS A 92 15.53 15.30 -5.02
N LYS A 93 14.45 15.76 -5.64
CA LYS A 93 14.06 17.17 -5.59
C LYS A 93 13.91 17.60 -4.11
N PRO A 94 14.44 18.77 -3.71
CA PRO A 94 14.28 19.31 -2.37
C PRO A 94 12.80 19.33 -1.94
N GLY A 95 12.53 18.89 -0.72
CA GLY A 95 11.16 18.79 -0.16
C GLY A 95 10.37 17.54 -0.59
N CYS A 96 10.84 16.76 -1.57
CA CYS A 96 10.13 15.55 -2.03
C CYS A 96 10.66 14.24 -1.45
N GLY A 97 11.86 14.23 -0.86
CA GLY A 97 12.58 13.01 -0.47
C GLY A 97 11.81 12.10 0.49
N TYR A 98 11.14 12.67 1.50
CA TYR A 98 10.31 11.90 2.42
C TYR A 98 9.15 11.19 1.71
N ASN A 99 8.43 11.90 0.84
CA ASN A 99 7.32 11.34 0.07
C ASN A 99 7.80 10.27 -0.93
N SER A 100 8.98 10.45 -1.52
CA SER A 100 9.60 9.43 -2.38
C SER A 100 9.93 8.15 -1.60
N LEU A 101 10.52 8.28 -0.40
CA LEU A 101 10.79 7.15 0.49
C LEU A 101 9.49 6.45 0.91
N LEU A 102 8.47 7.21 1.28
CA LEU A 102 7.15 6.69 1.64
C LEU A 102 6.56 5.83 0.51
N LEU A 103 6.60 6.34 -0.73
CA LEU A 103 6.12 5.60 -1.91
C LEU A 103 6.94 4.34 -2.19
N LEU A 104 8.25 4.37 -1.97
CA LEU A 104 9.12 3.20 -2.13
C LEU A 104 8.76 2.10 -1.12
N LEU A 105 8.58 2.46 0.15
CA LEU A 105 8.18 1.52 1.20
C LEU A 105 6.77 0.97 0.98
N GLN A 106 5.83 1.81 0.52
CA GLN A 106 4.49 1.35 0.14
C GLN A 106 4.52 0.36 -1.03
N ARG A 107 5.39 0.58 -2.03
CA ARG A 107 5.58 -0.38 -3.14
C ARG A 107 6.20 -1.68 -2.66
N PHE A 108 7.16 -1.61 -1.75
CA PHE A 108 7.73 -2.79 -1.10
C PHE A 108 6.62 -3.59 -0.38
N CYS A 109 5.77 -2.93 0.41
CA CYS A 109 4.66 -3.61 1.09
C CYS A 109 3.65 -4.27 0.14
N LYS A 110 3.44 -3.71 -1.05
CA LYS A 110 2.58 -4.33 -2.08
C LYS A 110 3.16 -5.61 -2.67
N LEU A 111 4.45 -5.87 -2.48
CA LEU A 111 5.10 -7.11 -2.90
C LEU A 111 5.09 -8.17 -1.78
N LEU A 112 4.75 -7.81 -0.54
CA LEU A 112 4.64 -8.74 0.59
C LEU A 112 3.60 -9.87 0.40
N PRO A 113 2.49 -9.72 -0.36
CA PRO A 113 1.60 -10.85 -0.64
C PRO A 113 2.31 -12.04 -1.31
N ALA A 114 3.33 -11.79 -2.15
CA ALA A 114 4.14 -12.87 -2.72
C ALA A 114 4.96 -13.63 -1.66
N VAL A 115 5.22 -12.99 -0.51
CA VAL A 115 5.93 -13.58 0.64
C VAL A 115 4.97 -14.27 1.61
N LEU A 116 3.74 -13.76 1.75
CA LEU A 116 2.69 -14.41 2.57
C LEU A 116 2.25 -15.75 2.00
N HIS A 117 2.41 -15.98 0.70
CA HIS A 117 2.13 -17.26 0.05
C HIS A 117 2.89 -18.43 0.72
N ASP A 118 4.13 -18.20 1.15
CA ASP A 118 5.00 -19.23 1.74
C ASP A 118 4.59 -19.65 3.17
N HIS A 119 3.65 -18.94 3.81
CA HIS A 119 3.22 -19.20 5.18
C HIS A 119 1.75 -19.63 5.29
N ILE A 120 1.03 -19.69 4.17
CA ILE A 120 -0.34 -20.21 4.11
C ILE A 120 -0.24 -21.62 3.54
N GLU A 121 -0.01 -22.60 4.42
CA GLU A 121 0.21 -24.00 4.04
C GLU A 121 -1.07 -24.68 3.49
N GLU A 122 -2.25 -24.16 3.83
CA GLU A 122 -3.55 -24.75 3.48
C GLU A 122 -4.59 -23.68 3.09
N ALA A 123 -5.61 -24.09 2.33
CA ALA A 123 -6.69 -23.21 1.90
C ALA A 123 -7.41 -22.59 3.12
N SER A 124 -7.11 -21.32 3.41
CA SER A 124 -7.66 -20.60 4.56
C SER A 124 -8.90 -19.79 4.17
N VAL A 125 -9.77 -19.49 5.15
CA VAL A 125 -10.93 -18.60 4.94
C VAL A 125 -10.67 -17.28 5.65
N ILE A 126 -10.64 -16.19 4.88
CA ILE A 126 -10.48 -14.84 5.40
C ILE A 126 -11.87 -14.20 5.52
N LEU A 127 -12.35 -14.09 6.75
CA LEU A 127 -13.60 -13.39 7.09
C LEU A 127 -13.33 -11.89 7.20
N VAL A 128 -14.00 -11.10 6.38
CA VAL A 128 -13.87 -9.63 6.36
C VAL A 128 -15.22 -8.95 6.53
N ASP A 129 -15.22 -7.75 7.10
CA ASP A 129 -16.40 -6.88 7.04
C ASP A 129 -16.64 -6.40 5.61
N ASN A 130 -17.86 -5.93 5.34
CA ASN A 130 -18.30 -5.58 3.99
C ASN A 130 -17.83 -4.17 3.55
N PHE A 131 -16.66 -3.74 4.03
CA PHE A 131 -16.08 -2.46 3.64
C PHE A 131 -15.55 -2.55 2.21
N ASP A 132 -15.87 -1.57 1.36
CA ASP A 132 -15.64 -1.62 -0.09
C ASP A 132 -14.18 -1.94 -0.47
N SER A 133 -13.19 -1.51 0.33
CA SER A 133 -11.79 -1.83 0.04
C SER A 133 -11.43 -3.28 0.35
N HIS A 134 -12.15 -3.96 1.25
CA HIS A 134 -11.92 -5.36 1.59
C HIS A 134 -12.58 -6.30 0.56
N VAL A 135 -13.74 -5.93 0.02
CA VAL A 135 -14.49 -6.72 -0.96
C VAL A 135 -14.29 -6.28 -2.41
N SER A 136 -13.19 -5.57 -2.69
CA SER A 136 -12.86 -5.13 -4.04
C SER A 136 -12.47 -6.29 -4.96
N GLU A 137 -12.65 -6.14 -6.27
CA GLU A 137 -12.19 -7.12 -7.27
C GLU A 137 -10.69 -7.45 -7.11
N ALA A 138 -9.88 -6.44 -6.77
CA ALA A 138 -8.46 -6.62 -6.50
C ALA A 138 -8.21 -7.50 -5.27
N SER A 139 -9.01 -7.34 -4.21
CA SER A 139 -8.89 -8.12 -2.98
C SER A 139 -9.25 -9.59 -3.22
N TYR A 140 -10.34 -9.85 -3.94
CA TYR A 140 -10.72 -11.20 -4.35
C TYR A 140 -9.65 -11.87 -5.19
N LYS A 141 -9.07 -11.14 -6.14
CA LYS A 141 -8.00 -11.64 -6.99
C LYS A 141 -6.77 -12.06 -6.16
N ILE A 142 -6.32 -11.19 -5.26
CA ILE A 142 -5.14 -11.47 -4.42
C ILE A 142 -5.42 -12.70 -3.54
N ILE A 143 -6.56 -12.73 -2.84
CA ILE A 143 -6.84 -13.79 -1.86
C ILE A 143 -7.12 -15.13 -2.55
N ASN A 144 -7.97 -15.14 -3.57
CA ASN A 144 -8.38 -16.38 -4.23
C ASN A 144 -7.36 -16.88 -5.25
N GLU A 145 -6.76 -16.01 -6.07
CA GLU A 145 -5.88 -16.44 -7.16
C GLU A 145 -4.40 -16.47 -6.74
N GLU A 146 -3.93 -15.50 -5.95
CA GLU A 146 -2.51 -15.39 -5.58
C GLU A 146 -2.18 -16.13 -4.27
N LEU A 147 -3.07 -16.09 -3.28
CA LEU A 147 -2.86 -16.69 -1.95
C LEU A 147 -3.57 -18.05 -1.78
N GLY A 148 -4.35 -18.51 -2.76
CA GLY A 148 -5.05 -19.79 -2.70
C GLY A 148 -6.04 -19.93 -1.53
N SER A 149 -6.57 -18.81 -1.03
CA SER A 149 -7.48 -18.74 0.12
C SER A 149 -8.85 -18.21 -0.29
N HIS A 150 -9.86 -18.32 0.57
CA HIS A 150 -11.22 -17.84 0.28
C HIS A 150 -11.54 -16.55 1.04
N LEU A 151 -11.83 -15.48 0.30
CA LEU A 151 -12.37 -14.26 0.88
C LEU A 151 -13.89 -14.38 1.12
N CYS A 152 -14.31 -14.29 2.38
CA CYS A 152 -15.71 -14.39 2.78
C CYS A 152 -16.18 -13.09 3.46
N PRO A 153 -16.98 -12.25 2.78
CA PRO A 153 -17.55 -11.07 3.40
C PRO A 153 -18.68 -11.43 4.36
N LEU A 154 -18.76 -10.71 5.47
CA LEU A 154 -19.89 -10.79 6.38
C LEU A 154 -21.18 -10.29 5.69
N PRO A 155 -22.35 -10.87 6.03
CA PRO A 155 -23.63 -10.35 5.58
C PRO A 155 -23.78 -8.84 5.87
N PRO A 156 -24.45 -8.06 5.01
CA PRO A 156 -24.71 -6.65 5.27
C PRO A 156 -25.35 -6.45 6.65
N ASN A 157 -24.91 -5.40 7.38
CA ASN A 157 -25.40 -5.04 8.72
C ASN A 157 -25.19 -6.10 9.81
N SER A 158 -24.28 -7.06 9.62
CA SER A 158 -23.99 -8.11 10.60
C SER A 158 -22.69 -7.92 11.38
N THR A 159 -21.90 -6.88 11.09
CA THR A 159 -20.59 -6.62 11.72
C THR A 159 -20.65 -6.69 13.25
N SER A 160 -21.60 -5.99 13.87
CA SER A 160 -21.78 -5.96 15.33
C SER A 160 -22.22 -7.28 15.96
N MET A 161 -22.67 -8.24 15.15
CA MET A 161 -23.19 -9.54 15.58
C MET A 161 -22.25 -10.69 15.25
N CYS A 162 -21.55 -10.60 14.12
CA CYS A 162 -20.86 -11.73 13.49
C CYS A 162 -19.37 -11.49 13.32
N GLN A 163 -18.85 -10.26 13.43
CA GLN A 163 -17.41 -10.03 13.34
C GLN A 163 -16.74 -10.42 14.66
N PRO A 164 -15.88 -11.46 14.68
CA PRO A 164 -15.30 -11.97 15.92
C PRO A 164 -14.47 -10.94 16.66
N LEU A 165 -13.75 -10.07 15.94
CA LEU A 165 -12.97 -8.99 16.53
C LEU A 165 -13.87 -7.96 17.23
N ASP A 166 -15.02 -7.61 16.64
CA ASP A 166 -15.92 -6.63 17.23
C ASP A 166 -16.65 -7.19 18.46
N VAL A 167 -17.19 -8.41 18.34
CA VAL A 167 -18.01 -9.03 19.38
C VAL A 167 -17.16 -9.61 20.51
N GLY A 168 -16.12 -10.36 20.15
CA GLY A 168 -15.31 -11.13 21.11
C GLY A 168 -14.20 -10.31 21.77
N VAL A 169 -13.68 -9.28 21.08
CA VAL A 169 -12.52 -8.52 21.58
C VAL A 169 -12.88 -7.06 21.85
N MET A 170 -13.40 -6.33 20.86
CA MET A 170 -13.63 -4.89 21.00
C MET A 170 -14.78 -4.53 21.91
N ALA A 171 -15.89 -5.26 21.91
CA ALA A 171 -16.98 -4.97 22.83
C ALA A 171 -16.55 -5.14 24.30
N PRO A 172 -15.92 -6.25 24.73
CA PRO A 172 -15.34 -6.38 26.06
C PRO A 172 -14.27 -5.33 26.35
N PHE A 173 -13.34 -5.10 25.42
CA PHE A 173 -12.27 -4.12 25.59
C PHE A 173 -12.80 -2.69 25.78
N LYS A 174 -13.76 -2.26 24.96
CA LYS A 174 -14.41 -0.94 25.10
C LYS A 174 -15.18 -0.82 26.41
N ARG A 175 -15.81 -1.91 26.88
CA ARG A 175 -16.47 -1.92 28.19
C ARG A 175 -15.46 -1.73 29.31
N TYR A 176 -14.35 -2.45 29.28
CA TYR A 176 -13.27 -2.30 30.24
C TYR A 176 -12.71 -0.87 30.26
N LEU A 177 -12.45 -0.28 29.10
CA LEU A 177 -12.01 1.12 29.03
C LEU A 177 -13.04 2.11 29.59
N ARG A 178 -14.34 1.88 29.38
CA ARG A 178 -15.39 2.72 29.98
C ARG A 178 -15.43 2.57 31.49
N GLU A 179 -15.21 1.37 32.02
CA GLU A 179 -15.12 1.14 33.46
C GLU A 179 -13.90 1.87 34.05
N LEU A 180 -12.73 1.78 33.41
CA LEU A 180 -11.54 2.54 33.82
C LEU A 180 -11.76 4.05 33.75
N TRP A 181 -12.42 4.54 32.70
CA TRP A 181 -12.70 5.97 32.52
C TRP A 181 -13.54 6.56 33.66
N LEU A 182 -14.40 5.77 34.31
CA LEU A 182 -15.16 6.24 35.49
C LEU A 182 -14.27 6.52 36.71
N PHE A 183 -13.08 5.93 36.75
CA PHE A 183 -12.09 6.13 37.81
C PHE A 183 -10.98 7.11 37.41
N GLU A 184 -10.99 7.62 36.18
CA GLU A 184 -10.13 8.74 35.81
C GLU A 184 -10.67 10.01 36.45
N ASP A 185 -9.78 10.75 37.14
CA ASP A 185 -10.11 12.07 37.64
C ASP A 185 -10.59 12.95 36.49
N ILE A 186 -11.60 13.79 36.77
CA ILE A 186 -12.01 14.81 35.81
C ILE A 186 -10.77 15.63 35.50
N ILE A 187 -10.37 15.66 34.23
CA ILE A 187 -9.30 16.51 33.75
C ILE A 187 -9.77 17.96 33.98
N THR A 188 -9.36 18.55 35.10
CA THR A 188 -9.47 19.99 35.33
C THR A 188 -8.41 20.63 34.46
N GLY A 189 -8.74 20.83 33.18
CA GLY A 189 -7.95 21.70 32.34
C GLY A 189 -7.99 23.10 32.94
N GLU A 190 -6.85 23.67 33.27
CA GLU A 190 -6.68 25.09 32.96
C GLU A 190 -6.94 25.18 31.44
N ASP A 191 -7.86 26.05 31.03
CA ASP A 191 -8.27 26.29 29.63
C ASP A 191 -7.13 26.85 28.76
N GLU A 192 -5.88 26.42 28.95
CA GLU A 192 -4.79 26.68 28.03
C GLU A 192 -4.80 25.58 26.97
N ASP A 193 -5.57 25.85 25.90
CA ASP A 193 -5.40 25.19 24.61
C ASP A 193 -3.91 25.25 24.20
N PRO A 194 -3.20 24.11 24.12
CA PRO A 194 -1.80 24.06 23.70
C PRO A 194 -1.58 24.55 22.26
N PHE A 195 -2.67 24.78 21.51
CA PHE A 195 -2.67 25.31 20.14
C PHE A 195 -3.24 26.74 20.05
N SER A 196 -3.46 27.41 21.18
CA SER A 196 -3.84 28.82 21.21
C SER A 196 -2.75 29.68 20.57
N LEU A 197 -3.09 30.32 19.44
CA LEU A 197 -2.21 31.24 18.69
C LEU A 197 -1.91 32.56 19.43
N THR A 198 -2.18 32.64 20.73
CA THR A 198 -2.01 33.86 21.54
C THR A 198 -1.10 33.68 22.77
N ALA A 199 -0.41 32.56 22.92
CA ALA A 199 0.68 32.48 23.90
C ALA A 199 1.87 33.34 23.44
N ARG A 200 2.15 34.41 24.19
CA ARG A 200 3.24 35.37 23.96
C ARG A 200 4.61 34.77 24.28
#